data_AF-A0A180GKR2-F1
#
_entry.id   AF-A0A180GKR2-F1
#
_cell.length_a   1.000
_cell.length_b   1.000
_cell.length_c   1.000
_cell.angle_alpha   90.00
_cell.angle_beta   90.00
_cell.angle_gamma   90.00
#
_symmetry.space_group_name_H-M   'P 1'
#
loop_
_entity.id
_entity.type
_entity.pdbx_description
1 polymer ?
#
loop_
_entity_poly.entity_id
_entity_poly.type
_entity_poly.pdbx_seq_one_letter_code
_entity_poly.pdbx_strand_id
1 'polypeptide(L)'
;MAVVGLLKAAIQAAGGMPFSGCQFNFRLILTDPITFLASAQSIEAAGVSAYMGAASMISQNAVLSAAVTILPVEVRHSTLLNMFSGGSASPQAFDLPLSPPQVLAIVGGLLQNCQASDLGLTANQPLSITMA
;
A
#
# COMPACT_ATOMS: atom_id res chain seq x y z
N MET A 1 7.13 -4.55 -10.37
CA MET A 1 8.26 -5.44 -9.97
C MET A 1 9.47 -4.69 -9.41
N ALA A 2 9.81 -3.47 -9.87
CA ALA A 2 10.97 -2.72 -9.37
C ALA A 2 10.86 -2.21 -7.92
N VAL A 3 9.69 -1.68 -7.50
CA VAL A 3 9.45 -1.12 -6.16
C VAL A 3 9.67 -2.16 -5.05
N VAL A 4 8.98 -3.30 -5.15
CA VAL A 4 9.11 -4.41 -4.19
C VAL A 4 10.54 -4.94 -4.15
N GLY A 5 11.23 -5.01 -5.29
CA GLY A 5 12.63 -5.43 -5.37
C GLY A 5 13.56 -4.49 -4.61
N LEU A 6 13.39 -3.17 -4.79
CA LEU A 6 14.18 -2.15 -4.10
C LEU A 6 14.03 -2.25 -2.58
N LEU A 7 12.80 -2.35 -2.08
CA LEU A 7 12.55 -2.42 -0.64
C LEU A 7 13.10 -3.73 -0.04
N LYS A 8 12.93 -4.87 -0.73
CA LYS A 8 13.53 -6.15 -0.30
C LYS A 8 15.05 -6.07 -0.21
N ALA A 9 15.70 -5.50 -1.22
CA ALA A 9 17.15 -5.32 -1.22
C ALA A 9 17.62 -4.41 -0.08
N ALA A 10 16.89 -3.30 0.18
CA ALA A 10 17.21 -2.40 1.28
C ALA A 10 17.07 -3.07 2.67
N ILE A 11 16.03 -3.88 2.87
CA ILE A 11 15.83 -4.66 4.10
C ILE A 11 16.98 -5.67 4.29
N GLN A 12 17.35 -6.40 3.24
CA GLN A 12 18.46 -7.35 3.28
C GLN A 12 19.79 -6.67 3.58
N ALA A 13 20.07 -5.53 2.93
CA ALA A 13 21.28 -4.74 3.17
C ALA A 13 21.37 -4.19 4.61
N ALA A 14 20.23 -3.94 5.24
CA ALA A 14 20.13 -3.55 6.65
C ALA A 14 20.17 -4.75 7.62
N GLY A 15 20.43 -5.98 7.14
CA GLY A 15 20.49 -7.19 7.95
C GLY A 15 19.13 -7.77 8.33
N GLY A 16 18.03 -7.24 7.79
CA GLY A 16 16.68 -7.75 8.00
C GLY A 16 16.32 -8.87 7.03
N MET A 17 15.26 -9.61 7.36
CA MET A 17 14.68 -10.62 6.48
C MET A 17 13.38 -10.08 5.88
N PRO A 18 13.30 -9.85 4.55
CA PRO A 18 12.06 -9.45 3.93
C PRO A 18 11.00 -10.54 4.10
N PHE A 19 9.80 -10.13 4.43
CA PHE A 19 8.69 -11.05 4.56
C PHE A 19 8.37 -11.72 3.20
N SER A 20 8.10 -13.03 3.22
CA SER A 20 7.83 -13.84 2.02
C SER A 20 6.63 -14.77 2.16
N GLY A 21 5.83 -14.65 3.23
CA GLY A 21 4.77 -15.61 3.55
C GLY A 21 3.45 -15.42 2.81
N CYS A 22 3.24 -14.28 2.14
CA CYS A 22 1.97 -13.96 1.48
C CYS A 22 2.09 -13.98 -0.04
N GLN A 23 1.04 -14.49 -0.70
CA GLN A 23 0.75 -14.18 -2.10
C GLN A 23 -0.36 -13.12 -2.19
N PHE A 24 -0.61 -12.61 -3.39
CA PHE A 24 -1.67 -11.64 -3.65
C PHE A 24 -2.63 -12.15 -4.72
N ASN A 25 -3.94 -12.03 -4.48
CA ASN A 25 -4.98 -12.41 -5.43
C ASN A 25 -5.65 -11.16 -6.00
N PHE A 26 -5.25 -10.78 -7.22
CA PHE A 26 -5.83 -9.65 -7.94
C PHE A 26 -6.92 -10.04 -8.94
N ARG A 27 -7.32 -11.32 -9.01
CA ARG A 27 -8.22 -11.82 -10.07
C ARG A 27 -9.52 -11.04 -10.16
N LEU A 28 -10.12 -10.70 -9.01
CA LEU A 28 -11.39 -9.97 -8.97
C LEU A 28 -11.26 -8.51 -9.35
N ILE A 29 -10.07 -7.89 -9.17
CA ILE A 29 -9.88 -6.47 -9.49
C ILE A 29 -9.40 -6.25 -10.93
N LEU A 30 -9.03 -7.33 -11.64
CA LEU A 30 -8.58 -7.30 -13.03
C LEU A 30 -9.68 -7.71 -14.02
N THR A 31 -10.93 -7.82 -13.58
CA THR A 31 -12.05 -8.28 -14.41
C THR A 31 -12.44 -7.31 -15.50
N ASP A 32 -12.39 -6.01 -15.21
CA ASP A 32 -12.78 -4.95 -16.12
C ASP A 32 -12.06 -3.62 -15.77
N PRO A 33 -11.96 -2.67 -16.72
CA PRO A 33 -11.23 -1.43 -16.51
C PRO A 33 -11.75 -0.54 -15.39
N ILE A 34 -13.07 -0.56 -15.12
CA ILE A 34 -13.68 0.31 -14.11
C ILE A 34 -13.39 -0.24 -12.71
N THR A 35 -13.57 -1.54 -12.52
CA THR A 35 -13.19 -2.23 -11.27
C THR A 35 -11.69 -2.12 -11.02
N PHE A 36 -10.88 -2.26 -12.07
CA PHE A 36 -9.43 -2.04 -11.98
C PHE A 36 -9.11 -0.62 -11.53
N LEU A 37 -9.68 0.39 -12.17
CA LEU A 37 -9.42 1.79 -11.85
C LEU A 37 -9.78 2.11 -10.38
N ALA A 38 -10.97 1.71 -9.93
CA ALA A 38 -11.42 1.95 -8.56
C ALA A 38 -10.53 1.22 -7.52
N SER A 39 -10.13 -0.02 -7.83
CA SER A 39 -9.26 -0.80 -6.95
C SER A 39 -7.85 -0.24 -6.90
N ALA A 40 -7.28 0.10 -8.06
CA ALA A 40 -5.96 0.71 -8.17
C ALA A 40 -5.90 2.04 -7.42
N GLN A 41 -6.92 2.90 -7.57
CA GLN A 41 -7.02 4.15 -6.84
C GLN A 41 -6.95 3.93 -5.32
N SER A 42 -7.67 2.93 -4.81
CA SER A 42 -7.67 2.58 -3.39
C SER A 42 -6.33 2.00 -2.92
N ILE A 43 -5.68 1.16 -3.75
CA ILE A 43 -4.40 0.52 -3.43
C ILE A 43 -3.27 1.56 -3.39
N GLU A 44 -3.16 2.42 -4.40
CA GLU A 44 -2.08 3.42 -4.47
C GLU A 44 -2.25 4.49 -3.37
N ALA A 45 -3.49 4.90 -3.06
CA ALA A 45 -3.75 5.76 -1.91
C ALA A 45 -3.35 5.10 -0.58
N ALA A 46 -3.65 3.81 -0.40
CA ALA A 46 -3.19 3.04 0.76
C ALA A 46 -1.66 2.93 0.81
N GLY A 47 -0.98 2.81 -0.34
CA GLY A 47 0.47 2.82 -0.46
C GLY A 47 1.11 4.12 0.04
N VAL A 48 0.59 5.27 -0.39
CA VAL A 48 1.00 6.60 0.10
C VAL A 48 0.90 6.66 1.62
N SER A 49 -0.28 6.33 2.15
CA SER A 49 -0.55 6.33 3.59
C SER A 49 0.33 5.36 4.38
N ALA A 50 0.64 4.19 3.81
CA ALA A 50 1.47 3.17 4.44
C ALA A 50 2.92 3.62 4.59
N TYR A 51 3.53 4.18 3.53
CA TYR A 51 4.90 4.68 3.60
C TYR A 51 5.01 5.87 4.56
N MET A 52 4.03 6.77 4.55
CA MET A 52 4.02 7.92 5.46
C MET A 52 3.84 7.47 6.92
N GLY A 53 2.92 6.54 7.20
CA GLY A 53 2.71 6.00 8.55
C GLY A 53 3.89 5.17 9.07
N ALA A 54 4.59 4.47 8.19
CA ALA A 54 5.78 3.70 8.55
C ALA A 54 7.03 4.56 8.78
N ALA A 55 7.04 5.83 8.35
CA ALA A 55 8.25 6.66 8.36
C ALA A 55 8.90 6.77 9.75
N SER A 56 8.11 6.90 10.83
CA SER A 56 8.61 6.95 12.21
C SER A 56 8.96 5.58 12.80
N MET A 57 8.53 4.49 12.15
CA MET A 57 8.77 3.12 12.59
C MET A 57 10.07 2.53 12.00
N ILE A 58 10.63 3.15 10.96
CA ILE A 58 11.84 2.69 10.28
C ILE A 58 13.07 3.32 10.93
N SER A 59 13.83 2.53 11.69
CA SER A 59 15.10 2.99 12.29
C SER A 59 16.32 2.83 11.37
N GLN A 60 16.20 2.03 10.31
CA GLN A 60 17.32 1.73 9.42
C GLN A 60 17.35 2.71 8.25
N ASN A 61 18.38 3.55 8.19
CA ASN A 61 18.51 4.59 7.16
C ASN A 61 18.42 4.04 5.74
N ALA A 62 19.01 2.88 5.45
CA ALA A 62 18.93 2.26 4.12
C ALA A 62 17.48 1.93 3.71
N VAL A 63 16.67 1.43 4.66
CA VAL A 63 15.26 1.13 4.45
C VAL A 63 14.45 2.43 4.33
N LEU A 64 14.74 3.42 5.16
CA LEU A 64 14.07 4.72 5.10
C LEU A 64 14.36 5.44 3.77
N SER A 65 15.60 5.42 3.29
CA SER A 65 15.97 5.99 1.99
C SER A 65 15.22 5.30 0.85
N ALA A 66 15.11 3.97 0.86
CA ALA A 66 14.30 3.25 -0.12
C ALA A 66 12.83 3.67 -0.04
N ALA A 67 12.23 3.67 1.15
CA ALA A 67 10.85 4.07 1.39
C ALA A 67 10.54 5.50 0.88
N VAL A 68 11.43 6.46 1.17
CA VAL A 68 11.29 7.86 0.74
C VAL A 68 11.34 8.00 -0.79
N THR A 69 12.07 7.14 -1.50
CA THR A 69 12.08 7.15 -2.98
C THR A 69 10.83 6.51 -3.59
N ILE A 70 10.18 5.60 -2.87
CA ILE A 70 8.98 4.91 -3.36
C ILE A 70 7.73 5.78 -3.14
N LEU A 71 7.60 6.43 -2.00
CA LEU A 71 6.47 7.32 -1.68
C LEU A 71 6.06 8.26 -2.84
N PRO A 72 6.95 9.04 -3.48
CA PRO A 72 6.56 9.93 -4.58
C PRO A 72 6.10 9.19 -5.84
N VAL A 73 6.44 7.91 -6.01
CA VAL A 73 5.93 7.07 -7.11
C VAL A 73 4.45 6.75 -6.85
N GLU A 74 4.12 6.28 -5.65
CA GLU A 74 2.74 6.00 -5.21
C GLU A 74 1.86 7.26 -5.30
N VAL A 75 2.40 8.42 -4.90
CA VAL A 75 1.69 9.71 -5.02
C VAL A 75 1.36 10.04 -6.48
N ARG A 76 2.30 9.84 -7.41
CA ARG A 76 2.07 10.10 -8.85
C ARG A 76 1.02 9.16 -9.43
N HIS A 77 1.05 7.88 -9.06
CA HIS A 77 0.03 6.93 -9.47
C HIS A 77 -1.34 7.33 -8.91
N SER A 78 -1.42 7.65 -7.62
CA SER A 78 -2.65 8.12 -6.97
C SER A 78 -3.22 9.36 -7.67
N THR A 79 -2.39 10.36 -7.99
CA THR A 79 -2.78 11.54 -8.78
C THR A 79 -3.36 11.16 -10.14
N LEU A 80 -2.69 10.30 -10.91
CA LEU A 80 -3.16 9.89 -12.23
C LEU A 80 -4.48 9.11 -12.15
N LEU A 81 -4.60 8.20 -11.18
CA LEU A 81 -5.81 7.41 -10.98
C LEU A 81 -6.98 8.28 -10.54
N ASN A 82 -6.76 9.27 -9.67
CA ASN A 82 -7.80 10.25 -9.34
C ASN A 82 -8.29 11.01 -10.59
N MET A 83 -7.37 11.45 -11.46
CA MET A 83 -7.73 12.14 -12.71
C MET A 83 -8.49 11.23 -13.67
N PHE A 84 -8.09 9.96 -13.81
CA PHE A 84 -8.80 8.99 -14.65
C PHE A 84 -10.18 8.64 -14.11
N SER A 85 -10.38 8.71 -12.78
CA SER A 85 -11.69 8.60 -12.14
C SER A 85 -12.54 9.89 -12.22
N GLY A 86 -12.07 10.93 -12.93
CA GLY A 86 -12.76 12.22 -13.07
C GLY A 86 -12.65 13.13 -11.84
N GLY A 87 -11.77 12.81 -10.90
CA GLY A 87 -11.52 13.59 -9.69
C GLY A 87 -10.39 14.63 -9.83
N SER A 88 -10.08 15.29 -8.71
CA SER A 88 -8.94 16.22 -8.62
C SER A 88 -7.60 15.48 -8.57
N ALA A 89 -6.58 16.04 -9.22
CA ALA A 89 -5.20 15.55 -9.14
C ALA A 89 -4.66 15.50 -7.69
N SER A 90 -5.13 16.43 -6.85
CA SER A 90 -4.81 16.52 -5.42
C SER A 90 -6.12 16.83 -4.68
N PRO A 91 -6.87 15.81 -4.23
CA PRO A 91 -8.16 16.02 -3.56
C PRO A 91 -8.01 16.67 -2.18
N GLN A 92 -6.83 16.53 -1.56
CA GLN A 92 -6.45 17.19 -0.31
C GLN A 92 -5.04 17.78 -0.40
N ALA A 93 -4.70 18.64 0.57
CA ALA A 93 -3.38 19.27 0.66
C ALA A 93 -2.32 18.37 1.34
N PHE A 94 -2.75 17.49 2.24
CA PHE A 94 -1.86 16.62 3.01
C PHE A 94 -2.41 15.20 3.06
N ASP A 95 -1.57 14.21 2.78
CA ASP A 95 -1.95 12.80 2.92
C ASP A 95 -2.02 12.36 4.38
N LEU A 96 -2.85 11.35 4.64
CA LEU A 96 -3.06 10.82 5.98
C LEU A 96 -2.16 9.60 6.22
N PRO A 97 -1.25 9.63 7.22
CA PRO A 97 -0.49 8.45 7.59
C PRO A 97 -1.41 7.39 8.20
N LEU A 98 -1.26 6.13 7.77
CA LEU A 98 -2.01 5.00 8.33
C LEU A 98 -1.07 4.02 9.04
N SER A 99 -1.54 3.50 10.18
CA SER A 99 -0.88 2.40 10.88
C SER A 99 -1.03 1.07 10.12
N PRO A 100 -0.16 0.07 10.35
CA PRO A 100 -0.26 -1.22 9.67
C PRO A 100 -1.64 -1.90 9.78
N PRO A 101 -2.33 -1.91 10.95
CA PRO A 101 -3.70 -2.42 11.04
C PRO A 101 -4.72 -1.71 10.14
N GLN A 102 -4.57 -0.39 9.96
CA GLN A 102 -5.46 0.41 9.11
C GLN A 102 -5.19 0.16 7.62
N VAL A 103 -3.91 0.01 7.23
CA VAL A 103 -3.55 -0.38 5.87
C VAL A 103 -4.13 -1.75 5.54
N LEU A 104 -4.01 -2.72 6.46
CA LEU A 104 -4.59 -4.06 6.29
C LEU A 104 -6.11 -4.06 6.19
N ALA A 105 -6.82 -3.10 6.78
CA ALA A 105 -8.27 -2.97 6.58
C ALA A 105 -8.66 -2.56 5.15
N ILE A 106 -7.74 -1.96 4.39
CA ILE A 106 -7.96 -1.54 3.00
C ILE A 106 -7.53 -2.64 2.03
N VAL A 107 -6.30 -3.14 2.18
CA VAL A 107 -5.67 -4.05 1.19
C VAL A 107 -5.59 -5.50 1.65
N GLY A 108 -5.96 -5.81 2.91
CA GLY A 108 -5.83 -7.15 3.49
C GLY A 108 -6.65 -8.22 2.77
N GLY A 109 -7.76 -7.84 2.14
CA GLY A 109 -8.57 -8.75 1.32
C GLY A 109 -7.86 -9.27 0.06
N LEU A 110 -6.73 -8.66 -0.33
CA LEU A 110 -5.91 -9.10 -1.45
C LEU A 110 -4.90 -10.19 -1.05
N LEU A 111 -4.67 -10.40 0.24
CA LEU A 111 -3.74 -11.41 0.73
C LEU A 111 -4.26 -12.83 0.44
N GLN A 112 -3.36 -13.70 0.04
CA GLN A 112 -3.65 -15.12 -0.21
C GLN A 112 -2.58 -16.00 0.44
N ASN A 113 -3.03 -17.12 1.01
CA ASN A 113 -2.19 -18.11 1.70
C ASN A 113 -1.48 -17.60 2.97
N CYS A 114 -1.97 -16.50 3.54
CA CYS A 114 -1.52 -15.93 4.80
C CYS A 114 -2.61 -15.05 5.42
N GLN A 115 -2.38 -14.58 6.64
CA GLN A 115 -3.23 -13.67 7.40
C GLN A 115 -2.39 -12.59 8.11
N ALA A 116 -3.03 -11.51 8.54
CA ALA A 116 -2.37 -10.41 9.27
C ALA A 116 -1.58 -10.88 10.50
N SER A 117 -2.08 -11.91 11.20
CA SER A 117 -1.40 -12.48 12.37
C SER A 117 -0.07 -13.15 12.03
N ASP A 118 0.13 -13.62 10.79
CA ASP A 118 1.42 -14.14 10.33
C ASP A 118 2.48 -13.03 10.20
N LEU A 119 2.04 -11.76 10.18
CA LEU A 119 2.88 -10.56 10.25
C LEU A 119 3.05 -10.02 11.68
N GLY A 120 2.50 -10.71 12.69
CA GLY A 120 2.42 -10.19 14.05
C GLY A 120 1.46 -9.00 14.20
N LEU A 121 0.51 -8.85 13.27
CA LEU A 121 -0.44 -7.73 13.23
C LEU A 121 -1.87 -8.22 13.48
N THR A 122 -2.66 -7.40 14.15
CA THR A 122 -4.11 -7.55 14.20
C THR A 122 -4.70 -6.54 13.22
N ALA A 123 -5.33 -7.03 12.13
CA ALA A 123 -5.99 -6.14 11.18
C ALA A 123 -7.22 -5.49 11.80
N ASN A 124 -7.46 -4.22 11.48
CA ASN A 124 -8.76 -3.62 11.75
C ASN A 124 -9.83 -4.30 10.90
N GLN A 125 -11.10 -4.17 11.31
CA GLN A 125 -12.22 -4.65 10.50
C GLN A 125 -12.11 -4.03 9.09
N PRO A 126 -12.26 -4.84 8.01
CA PRO A 126 -12.23 -4.31 6.67
C PRO A 126 -13.24 -3.18 6.52
N LEU A 127 -12.83 -2.10 5.85
CA LEU A 127 -13.76 -1.01 5.56
C LEU A 127 -14.82 -1.53 4.58
N SER A 128 -16.05 -1.70 5.05
CA SER A 128 -17.19 -1.97 4.18
C SER A 128 -17.68 -0.65 3.61
N ILE A 129 -17.62 -0.47 2.30
CA ILE A 129 -18.27 0.66 1.64
C ILE A 129 -19.77 0.36 1.65
N THR A 130 -20.50 0.95 2.60
CA THR A 130 -21.95 0.97 2.53
C THR A 130 -22.31 1.91 1.38
N MET A 131 -22.68 1.34 0.24
CA MET A 131 -23.25 2.11 -0.86
C MET A 131 -24.56 2.73 -0.34
N ALA A 132 -24.60 4.05 -0.19
CA ALA A 132 -25.81 4.82 0.08
C ALA A 132 -26.29 5.48 -1.21
#